data_AF-A0A0R1E878-F1
#
_entry.id   AF-A0A0R1E878-F1
#
_cell.length_a   1.000
_cell.length_b   1.000
_cell.length_c   1.000
_cell.angle_alpha   90.00
_cell.angle_beta   90.00
_cell.angle_gamma   90.00
#
_symmetry.space_group_name_H-M   'P 1'
#
loop_
_entity.id
_entity.type
_entity.pdbx_description
1 polymer ?
#
loop_
_entity_poly.entity_id
_entity_poly.type
_entity_poly.pdbx_seq_one_letter_code
_entity_poly.pdbx_strand_id
1 'polypeptide(L)'
;MKCIRFSLLFIGLLAAPAAWARVPYPEVELPPVVEDDGIFERIAVAPPQPVGRAGACSVTIRGGLPSPQPVYLKTDSEDFYPFSDVGVMEFESGGSLQLWCPSGFNTHSENLITANCVSGTTFSVGGSHFEFKDLYCKSWPGFKAIKSGATCNGGIVIRVGFEITSSRFAEQMQICFNEEEEVTRYTRHK
;
A
#
# COMPACT_ATOMS: atom_id res chain seq x y z
N MET A 1 -36.00 -44.44 -35.93
CA MET A 1 -36.65 -44.86 -34.67
C MET A 1 -35.59 -45.39 -33.70
N LYS A 2 -35.24 -44.62 -32.67
CA LYS A 2 -34.62 -45.09 -31.42
C LYS A 2 -34.68 -43.94 -30.41
N CYS A 3 -35.64 -44.03 -29.49
CA CYS A 3 -35.79 -43.15 -28.35
C CYS A 3 -34.67 -43.47 -27.34
N ILE A 4 -33.89 -42.47 -26.93
CA ILE A 4 -32.97 -42.58 -25.79
C ILE A 4 -33.32 -41.47 -24.80
N ARG A 5 -33.55 -41.91 -23.56
CA ARG A 5 -34.12 -41.18 -22.45
C ARG A 5 -33.17 -40.10 -21.92
N PHE A 6 -33.71 -38.91 -21.69
CA PHE A 6 -33.08 -37.84 -20.92
C PHE A 6 -33.09 -38.22 -19.42
N SER A 7 -31.91 -38.40 -18.81
CA SER A 7 -31.76 -38.40 -17.35
C SER A 7 -31.31 -37.02 -16.90
N LEU A 8 -32.21 -36.30 -16.22
CA LEU A 8 -31.93 -35.07 -15.49
C LEU A 8 -31.10 -35.39 -14.24
N LEU A 9 -29.85 -34.92 -14.19
CA LEU A 9 -29.05 -34.87 -12.96
C LEU A 9 -29.18 -33.46 -12.37
N PHE A 10 -29.96 -33.35 -11.29
CA PHE A 10 -30.02 -32.17 -10.42
C PHE A 10 -28.68 -32.02 -9.68
N ILE A 11 -27.89 -31.02 -10.04
CA ILE A 11 -26.74 -30.59 -9.24
C ILE A 11 -27.27 -29.56 -8.23
N GLY A 12 -27.34 -29.96 -6.96
CA GLY A 12 -27.77 -29.09 -5.87
C GLY A 12 -26.76 -27.97 -5.62
N LEU A 13 -27.25 -26.72 -5.65
CA LEU A 13 -26.55 -25.57 -5.07
C LEU A 13 -26.46 -25.75 -3.55
N LEU A 14 -25.26 -25.99 -3.03
CA LEU A 14 -24.95 -25.76 -1.62
C LEU A 14 -24.68 -24.27 -1.44
N ALA A 15 -25.72 -23.53 -1.04
CA ALA A 15 -25.55 -22.20 -0.48
C ALA A 15 -24.98 -22.34 0.94
N ALA A 16 -23.71 -21.97 1.14
CA ALA A 16 -23.14 -21.80 2.47
C ALA A 16 -23.72 -20.52 3.10
N PRO A 17 -24.36 -20.56 4.28
CA PRO A 17 -24.77 -19.35 4.96
C PRO A 17 -23.52 -18.63 5.46
N ALA A 18 -23.38 -17.35 5.13
CA ALA A 18 -22.42 -16.47 5.76
C ALA A 18 -22.80 -16.32 7.24
N ALA A 19 -22.07 -17.02 8.10
CA ALA A 19 -22.14 -16.83 9.54
C ALA A 19 -21.36 -15.55 9.89
N TRP A 20 -22.05 -14.41 9.96
CA TRP A 20 -21.55 -13.29 10.74
C TRP A 20 -21.58 -13.69 12.21
N ALA A 21 -20.46 -14.19 12.72
CA ALA A 21 -20.27 -14.37 14.15
C ALA A 21 -20.42 -12.99 14.81
N ARG A 22 -21.57 -12.75 15.44
CA ARG A 22 -21.71 -11.67 16.41
C ARG A 22 -20.72 -11.96 17.52
N VAL A 23 -19.75 -11.07 17.75
CA VAL A 23 -18.86 -11.13 18.91
C VAL A 23 -19.77 -11.10 20.15
N PRO A 24 -19.76 -12.13 21.01
CA PRO A 24 -20.54 -12.10 22.25
C PRO A 24 -20.03 -10.93 23.09
N TYR A 25 -20.91 -10.00 23.44
CA TYR A 25 -20.59 -9.03 24.48
C TYR A 25 -20.42 -9.79 25.80
N PRO A 26 -19.36 -9.51 26.58
CA PRO A 26 -19.25 -10.06 27.93
C PRO A 26 -20.47 -9.61 28.73
N GLU A 27 -21.17 -10.56 29.33
CA GLU A 27 -22.24 -10.24 30.28
C GLU A 27 -21.58 -9.60 31.51
N VAL A 28 -21.78 -8.29 31.68
CA VAL A 28 -21.20 -7.54 32.80
C VAL A 28 -22.14 -7.69 33.99
N GLU A 29 -21.74 -8.47 34.99
CA GLU A 29 -22.39 -8.44 36.29
C GLU A 29 -22.20 -7.05 36.91
N LEU A 30 -23.33 -6.36 37.14
CA LEU A 30 -23.31 -5.08 37.84
C LEU A 30 -22.99 -5.33 39.32
N PRO A 31 -22.11 -4.53 39.95
CA PRO A 31 -21.84 -4.65 41.37
C PRO A 31 -23.10 -4.32 42.18
N PRO A 32 -23.29 -4.93 43.36
CA PRO A 32 -24.42 -4.63 44.22
C PRO A 32 -24.37 -3.15 44.65
N VAL A 33 -25.53 -2.50 44.60
CA VAL A 33 -25.70 -1.13 45.09
C VAL A 33 -25.60 -1.16 46.62
N VAL A 34 -24.58 -0.48 47.16
CA VAL A 34 -24.48 -0.23 48.60
C VAL A 34 -25.25 1.06 48.88
N GLU A 35 -26.37 0.96 49.59
CA GLU A 35 -27.09 2.12 50.13
C GLU A 35 -26.40 2.56 51.43
N ASP A 36 -25.66 3.67 51.37
CA ASP A 36 -25.28 4.41 52.58
C ASP A 36 -25.37 5.92 52.26
N ASP A 37 -26.37 6.54 52.86
CA ASP A 37 -26.47 7.96 53.23
C ASP A 37 -26.16 9.05 52.17
N GLY A 38 -27.08 9.18 51.22
CA GLY A 38 -27.70 10.49 50.93
C GLY A 38 -26.98 11.53 50.06
N ILE A 39 -25.77 11.30 49.55
CA ILE A 39 -25.18 12.18 48.52
C ILE A 39 -24.71 11.34 47.34
N PHE A 40 -25.53 11.30 46.29
CA PHE A 40 -25.23 10.56 45.06
C PHE A 40 -24.24 11.34 44.20
N GLU A 41 -22.96 11.36 44.57
CA GLU A 41 -21.92 11.80 43.64
C GLU A 41 -21.75 10.70 42.59
N ARG A 42 -22.41 10.88 41.44
CA ARG A 42 -22.18 10.04 40.27
C ARG A 42 -20.73 10.27 39.84
N ILE A 43 -19.82 9.42 40.27
CA ILE A 43 -18.53 9.28 39.59
C ILE A 43 -18.88 8.87 38.17
N ALA A 44 -18.86 9.83 37.26
CA ALA A 44 -18.93 9.55 35.85
C ALA A 44 -17.66 8.76 35.52
N VAL A 45 -17.77 7.43 35.51
CA VAL A 45 -16.77 6.58 34.89
C VAL A 45 -16.76 7.02 33.44
N ALA A 46 -15.73 7.78 33.06
CA ALA A 46 -15.51 8.15 31.67
C ALA A 46 -15.59 6.84 30.86
N PRO A 47 -16.33 6.82 29.73
CA PRO A 47 -16.32 5.65 28.88
C PRO A 47 -14.85 5.30 28.61
N PRO A 48 -14.46 4.01 28.63
CA PRO A 48 -13.11 3.64 28.28
C PRO A 48 -12.82 4.27 26.92
N GLN A 49 -11.91 5.25 26.93
CA GLN A 49 -11.37 5.81 25.70
C GLN A 49 -10.85 4.59 24.92
N PRO A 50 -11.21 4.42 23.65
CA PRO A 50 -10.66 3.33 22.86
C PRO A 50 -9.14 3.46 22.96
N VAL A 51 -8.50 2.49 23.62
CA VAL A 51 -7.04 2.40 23.63
C VAL A 51 -6.66 2.36 22.17
N GLY A 52 -6.04 3.46 21.70
CA GLY A 52 -5.92 3.76 20.29
C GLY A 52 -5.41 2.53 19.55
N ARG A 53 -6.29 1.90 18.77
CA ARG A 53 -5.82 1.08 17.65
C ARG A 53 -5.08 2.08 16.79
N ALA A 54 -3.76 2.09 16.92
CA ALA A 54 -2.92 2.96 16.12
C ALA A 54 -3.39 2.75 14.66
N GLY A 55 -3.81 3.83 14.02
CA GLY A 55 -4.66 3.73 12.85
C GLY A 55 -3.85 3.18 11.68
N ALA A 56 -4.36 2.16 11.00
CA ALA A 56 -3.80 1.79 9.70
C ALA A 56 -3.93 2.97 8.73
N CYS A 57 -3.03 3.04 7.74
CA CYS A 57 -3.11 4.04 6.68
C CYS A 57 -3.55 3.39 5.38
N SER A 58 -4.24 4.18 4.56
CA SER A 58 -4.79 3.73 3.28
C SER A 58 -4.72 4.88 2.30
N VAL A 59 -4.04 4.67 1.17
CA VAL A 59 -3.88 5.66 0.11
C VAL A 59 -4.39 5.09 -1.20
N THR A 60 -5.42 5.72 -1.79
CA THR A 60 -5.97 5.32 -3.09
C THR A 60 -5.08 5.80 -4.23
N ILE A 61 -4.68 4.90 -5.13
CA ILE A 61 -3.84 5.28 -6.27
C ILE A 61 -4.60 6.17 -7.28
N ARG A 62 -5.94 6.09 -7.27
CA ARG A 62 -6.83 6.91 -8.10
C ARG A 62 -7.35 8.08 -7.29
N GLY A 63 -6.80 9.28 -7.53
CA GLY A 63 -7.24 10.53 -6.90
C GLY A 63 -6.74 10.75 -5.46
N GLY A 64 -6.08 9.76 -4.85
CA GLY A 64 -5.42 9.88 -3.55
C GLY A 64 -3.96 10.31 -3.63
N LEU A 65 -3.33 10.25 -4.80
CA LEU A 65 -1.91 10.55 -4.97
C LEU A 65 -1.65 12.04 -5.23
N PRO A 66 -0.51 12.57 -4.76
CA PRO A 66 0.00 13.90 -5.13
C PRO A 66 0.23 14.07 -6.64
N SER A 67 0.47 15.30 -7.08
CA SER A 67 0.95 15.59 -8.44
C SER A 67 1.90 16.80 -8.40
N PRO A 68 3.15 16.71 -8.89
CA PRO A 68 3.84 15.53 -9.42
C PRO A 68 4.03 14.39 -8.40
N GLN A 69 3.92 13.15 -8.86
CA GLN A 69 3.99 11.95 -8.02
C GLN A 69 5.44 11.56 -7.70
N PRO A 70 5.77 11.27 -6.43
CA PRO A 70 7.00 10.56 -6.07
C PRO A 70 7.04 9.14 -6.61
N VAL A 71 8.24 8.57 -6.63
CA VAL A 71 8.42 7.13 -6.75
C VAL A 71 8.22 6.51 -5.36
N TYR A 72 7.27 5.58 -5.26
CA TYR A 72 6.93 4.89 -4.01
C TYR A 72 7.73 3.58 -3.91
N LEU A 73 8.57 3.46 -2.89
CA LEU A 73 9.47 2.33 -2.70
C LEU A 73 9.19 1.66 -1.35
N LYS A 74 9.40 0.34 -1.29
CA LYS A 74 9.59 -0.32 0.00
C LYS A 74 10.84 0.26 0.68
N THR A 75 10.76 0.44 1.99
CA THR A 75 11.87 0.99 2.79
C THR A 75 13.14 0.18 2.56
N ASP A 76 14.23 0.86 2.21
CA ASP A 76 15.56 0.32 1.97
C ASP A 76 15.64 -0.79 0.90
N SER A 77 14.72 -0.77 -0.08
CA SER A 77 14.65 -1.76 -1.17
C SER A 77 14.58 -1.13 -2.57
N GLU A 78 14.99 -1.86 -3.60
CA GLU A 78 14.78 -1.44 -4.99
C GLU A 78 13.35 -1.70 -5.50
N ASP A 79 12.51 -2.33 -4.69
CA ASP A 79 11.13 -2.64 -5.05
C ASP A 79 10.20 -1.46 -4.85
N PHE A 80 9.28 -1.30 -5.82
CA PHE A 80 8.14 -0.41 -5.66
C PHE A 80 7.24 -0.88 -4.51
N TYR A 81 6.60 0.09 -3.86
CA TYR A 81 5.58 -0.22 -2.85
C TYR A 81 4.34 -0.83 -3.53
N PRO A 82 3.83 -1.98 -3.07
CA PRO A 82 2.70 -2.65 -3.72
C PRO A 82 1.39 -1.91 -3.44
N PHE A 83 0.42 -2.14 -4.32
CA PHE A 83 -0.98 -1.76 -4.10
C PHE A 83 -1.87 -2.98 -4.30
N SER A 84 -3.03 -2.98 -3.64
CA SER A 84 -4.04 -4.03 -3.77
C SER A 84 -4.72 -4.03 -5.14
N ASP A 85 -5.44 -5.09 -5.47
CA ASP A 85 -6.25 -5.21 -6.67
C ASP A 85 -7.31 -4.11 -6.82
N VAL A 86 -7.79 -3.56 -5.71
CA VAL A 86 -8.70 -2.40 -5.66
C VAL A 86 -7.99 -1.04 -5.78
N GLY A 87 -6.67 -1.02 -5.93
CA GLY A 87 -5.88 0.19 -6.17
C GLY A 87 -5.61 1.01 -4.91
N VAL A 88 -5.29 0.35 -3.81
CA VAL A 88 -5.00 0.98 -2.52
C VAL A 88 -3.63 0.53 -2.01
N MET A 89 -2.80 1.49 -1.59
CA MET A 89 -1.63 1.19 -0.77
C MET A 89 -2.06 1.13 0.68
N GLU A 90 -1.89 -0.03 1.31
CA GLU A 90 -2.27 -0.29 2.69
C GLU A 90 -1.05 -0.36 3.58
N PHE A 91 -1.14 0.28 4.75
CA PHE A 91 -0.06 0.33 5.72
C PHE A 91 -0.61 -0.06 7.08
N GLU A 92 0.03 -1.05 7.71
CA GLU A 92 -0.15 -1.25 9.14
C GLU A 92 0.32 -0.01 9.91
N SER A 93 -0.20 0.17 11.11
CA SER A 93 0.24 1.28 11.96
C SER A 93 1.74 1.24 12.20
N GLY A 94 2.42 2.38 12.01
CA GLY A 94 3.88 2.47 12.09
C GLY A 94 4.61 1.85 10.89
N GLY A 95 3.88 1.25 9.94
CA GLY A 95 4.44 0.78 8.67
C GLY A 95 5.05 1.93 7.88
N SER A 96 6.13 1.67 7.14
CA SER A 96 6.89 2.70 6.45
C SER A 96 7.02 2.44 4.96
N LEU A 97 7.26 3.53 4.23
CA LEU A 97 7.70 3.51 2.84
C LEU A 97 8.71 4.63 2.59
N GLN A 98 9.45 4.51 1.50
CA GLN A 98 10.30 5.57 1.01
C GLN A 98 9.68 6.25 -0.21
N LEU A 99 9.76 7.57 -0.23
CA LEU A 99 9.34 8.41 -1.34
C LEU A 99 10.58 9.01 -1.97
N TRP A 100 10.68 8.96 -3.30
CA TRP A 100 11.78 9.59 -4.03
C TRP A 100 11.31 10.63 -5.05
N CYS A 101 11.99 11.76 -5.07
CA CYS A 101 11.82 12.85 -6.02
C CYS A 101 13.18 13.34 -6.52
N PRO A 102 13.36 13.57 -7.84
CA PRO A 102 14.67 13.92 -8.41
C PRO A 102 15.16 15.33 -8.00
N SER A 103 14.25 16.25 -7.68
CA SER A 103 14.56 17.63 -7.27
C SER A 103 14.03 17.95 -5.87
N GLY A 104 13.85 16.93 -5.05
CA GLY A 104 13.24 17.02 -3.73
C GLY A 104 11.72 17.26 -3.77
N PHE A 105 11.17 17.50 -2.59
CA PHE A 105 9.74 17.66 -2.35
C PHE A 105 9.38 19.13 -2.19
N ASN A 106 8.10 19.46 -2.28
CA ASN A 106 7.65 20.79 -1.89
C ASN A 106 7.92 21.09 -0.41
N THR A 107 7.89 20.07 0.44
CA THR A 107 8.06 20.16 1.90
C THR A 107 9.50 19.92 2.37
N HIS A 108 10.32 19.22 1.59
CA HIS A 108 11.66 18.76 1.96
C HIS A 108 12.67 19.01 0.84
N SER A 109 13.93 19.28 1.20
CA SER A 109 15.02 19.46 0.21
C SER A 109 15.63 18.14 -0.26
N GLU A 110 15.50 17.10 0.55
CA GLU A 110 16.03 15.78 0.34
C GLU A 110 15.32 15.10 -0.84
N ASN A 111 16.07 14.32 -1.62
CA ASN A 111 15.51 13.57 -2.75
C ASN A 111 14.84 12.26 -2.33
N LEU A 112 15.15 11.76 -1.13
CA LEU A 112 14.61 10.51 -0.59
C LEU A 112 14.18 10.76 0.86
N ILE A 113 12.92 10.50 1.16
CA ILE A 113 12.36 10.61 2.52
C ILE A 113 11.69 9.30 2.93
N THR A 114 11.69 9.00 4.22
CA THR A 114 10.94 7.89 4.81
C THR A 114 9.68 8.43 5.46
N ALA A 115 8.53 7.92 5.05
CA ALA A 115 7.22 8.26 5.61
C ALA A 115 6.71 7.08 6.44
N ASN A 116 6.26 7.36 7.65
CA ASN A 116 5.71 6.35 8.58
C ASN A 116 4.22 6.56 8.76
N CYS A 117 3.43 5.51 8.64
CA CYS A 117 1.99 5.55 8.83
C CYS A 117 1.65 5.96 10.27
N VAL A 118 0.81 6.98 10.38
CA VAL A 118 0.24 7.43 11.66
C VAL A 118 -1.21 6.99 11.78
N SER A 119 -2.05 7.38 10.82
CA SER A 119 -3.44 6.94 10.67
C SER A 119 -4.08 7.50 9.41
N GLY A 120 -4.99 6.76 8.78
CA GLY A 120 -5.79 7.26 7.65
C GLY A 120 -4.92 7.60 6.45
N THR A 121 -4.81 8.88 6.10
CA THR A 121 -3.91 9.38 5.04
C THR A 121 -2.74 10.21 5.59
N THR A 122 -2.57 10.25 6.91
CA THR A 122 -1.54 11.03 7.58
C THR A 122 -0.29 10.19 7.84
N PHE A 123 0.86 10.74 7.45
CA PHE A 123 2.17 10.13 7.61
C PHE A 123 3.12 11.05 8.38
N SER A 124 4.04 10.46 9.15
CA SER A 124 5.12 11.17 9.81
C SER A 124 6.41 11.10 8.99
N VAL A 125 6.98 12.26 8.68
CA VAL A 125 8.28 12.44 8.02
C VAL A 125 9.13 13.34 8.92
N GLY A 126 10.30 12.86 9.35
CA GLY A 126 11.19 13.63 10.23
C GLY A 126 10.55 14.10 11.54
N GLY A 127 9.52 13.38 12.03
CA GLY A 127 8.77 13.74 13.25
C GLY A 127 7.62 14.73 13.05
N SER A 128 7.42 15.25 11.83
CA SER A 128 6.29 16.11 11.48
C SER A 128 5.21 15.33 10.71
N HIS A 129 3.95 15.70 10.92
CA HIS A 129 2.80 15.04 10.29
C HIS A 129 2.40 15.73 8.99
N PHE A 130 2.14 14.94 7.96
CA PHE A 130 1.74 15.39 6.63
C PHE A 130 0.61 14.53 6.10
N GLU A 131 -0.34 15.14 5.39
CA GLU A 131 -1.22 14.37 4.52
C GLU A 131 -0.40 13.82 3.35
N PHE A 132 -0.68 12.58 2.95
CA PHE A 132 0.09 11.93 1.88
C PHE A 132 0.08 12.73 0.56
N LYS A 133 -1.00 13.47 0.29
CA LYS A 133 -1.15 14.35 -0.88
C LYS A 133 -0.22 15.57 -0.87
N ASP A 134 0.30 15.96 0.29
CA ASP A 134 1.19 17.12 0.41
C ASP A 134 2.66 16.75 0.17
N LEU A 135 2.97 15.45 0.12
CA LEU A 135 4.31 14.91 -0.16
C LEU A 135 4.56 14.78 -1.67
N TYR A 136 4.38 15.87 -2.41
CA TYR A 136 4.58 15.91 -3.87
C TYR A 136 5.98 16.36 -4.27
N CYS A 137 6.43 15.92 -5.45
CA CYS A 137 7.73 16.31 -5.99
C CYS A 137 7.70 17.72 -6.58
N LYS A 138 8.84 18.43 -6.52
CA LYS A 138 9.02 19.70 -7.24
C LYS A 138 9.04 19.52 -8.77
N SER A 139 9.37 18.32 -9.25
CA SER A 139 9.44 17.97 -10.68
C SER A 139 9.04 16.50 -10.87
N TRP A 140 8.55 16.14 -12.06
CA TRP A 140 8.19 14.76 -12.37
C TRP A 140 9.42 13.85 -12.36
N PRO A 141 9.39 12.71 -11.63
CA PRO A 141 10.40 11.66 -11.75
C PRO A 141 10.52 11.17 -13.20
N GLY A 142 11.72 11.32 -13.78
CA GLY A 142 12.03 10.80 -15.11
C GLY A 142 12.60 9.39 -15.05
N PHE A 143 12.23 8.56 -16.02
CA PHE A 143 12.83 7.23 -16.21
C PHE A 143 14.26 7.35 -16.74
N LYS A 144 15.11 6.39 -16.35
CA LYS A 144 16.42 6.14 -16.96
C LYS A 144 16.46 4.75 -17.56
N ALA A 145 17.14 4.64 -18.69
CA ALA A 145 17.48 3.39 -19.34
C ALA A 145 18.99 3.17 -19.24
N ILE A 146 19.41 2.08 -18.61
CA ILE A 146 20.84 1.76 -18.40
C ILE A 146 21.15 0.37 -18.95
N LYS A 147 22.30 0.23 -19.61
CA LYS A 147 22.80 -1.10 -20.00
C LYS A 147 23.14 -1.87 -18.73
N SER A 148 22.62 -3.09 -18.57
CA SER A 148 22.89 -3.91 -17.37
C SER A 148 24.27 -4.58 -17.40
N GLY A 149 24.89 -4.66 -18.59
CA GLY A 149 26.07 -5.50 -18.85
C GLY A 149 25.72 -6.96 -19.15
N ALA A 150 24.46 -7.38 -19.00
CA ALA A 150 24.00 -8.72 -19.38
C ALA A 150 23.58 -8.78 -20.84
N THR A 151 23.64 -9.98 -21.41
CA THR A 151 23.17 -10.30 -22.75
C THR A 151 21.83 -11.04 -22.71
N CYS A 152 21.13 -11.02 -23.84
CA CYS A 152 19.92 -11.78 -24.11
C CYS A 152 20.02 -12.38 -25.51
N ASN A 153 18.99 -13.08 -25.98
CA ASN A 153 19.01 -13.78 -27.27
C ASN A 153 19.32 -12.83 -28.45
N GLY A 154 20.60 -12.81 -28.87
CA GLY A 154 21.09 -11.92 -29.91
C GLY A 154 21.07 -10.45 -29.54
N GLY A 155 21.15 -10.06 -28.27
CA GLY A 155 21.11 -8.66 -27.87
C GLY A 155 21.68 -8.39 -26.49
N ILE A 156 21.49 -7.16 -26.01
CA ILE A 156 21.85 -6.71 -24.67
C ILE A 156 20.61 -6.46 -23.81
N VAL A 157 20.76 -6.59 -22.51
CA VAL A 157 19.70 -6.24 -21.55
C VAL A 157 19.86 -4.78 -21.12
N ILE A 158 18.80 -4.01 -21.31
CA ILE A 158 18.65 -2.64 -20.84
C ILE A 158 17.64 -2.65 -19.68
N ARG A 159 18.02 -2.10 -18.53
CA ARG A 159 17.13 -1.91 -17.38
C ARG A 159 16.49 -0.53 -17.50
N VAL A 160 15.18 -0.46 -17.33
CA VAL A 160 14.42 0.80 -17.32
C VAL A 160 13.76 0.97 -15.96
N GLY A 161 13.93 2.16 -15.38
CA GLY A 161 13.51 2.41 -14.01
C GLY A 161 13.92 3.80 -13.52
N PHE A 162 14.08 3.93 -12.20
CA PHE A 162 14.48 5.17 -11.56
C PHE A 162 15.82 4.99 -10.84
N GLU A 163 16.76 5.89 -11.12
CA GLU A 163 18.02 5.97 -10.37
C GLU A 163 17.79 6.78 -9.10
N ILE A 164 17.59 6.07 -7.98
CA ILE A 164 17.26 6.65 -6.68
C ILE A 164 18.50 7.31 -6.08
N THR A 165 19.62 6.59 -6.14
CA THR A 165 20.98 7.04 -5.80
C THR A 165 21.95 6.46 -6.81
N SER A 166 23.24 6.83 -6.74
CA SER A 166 24.29 6.25 -7.59
C SER A 166 24.47 4.74 -7.44
N SER A 167 23.94 4.13 -6.36
CA SER A 167 24.06 2.71 -6.07
C SER A 167 22.71 1.97 -6.00
N ARG A 168 21.57 2.66 -6.14
CA ARG A 168 20.24 2.08 -5.99
C ARG A 168 19.37 2.41 -7.20
N PHE A 169 18.92 1.37 -7.90
CA PHE A 169 18.12 1.51 -9.12
C PHE A 169 16.81 0.73 -9.01
N ALA A 170 15.69 1.44 -8.93
CA ALA A 170 14.37 0.84 -8.89
C ALA A 170 13.94 0.44 -10.31
N GLU A 171 14.15 -0.83 -10.65
CA GLU A 171 13.86 -1.39 -11.97
C GLU A 171 12.36 -1.69 -12.14
N GLN A 172 11.76 -1.13 -13.19
CA GLN A 172 10.37 -1.36 -13.57
C GLN A 172 10.22 -2.42 -14.66
N MET A 173 11.16 -2.42 -15.61
CA MET A 173 11.15 -3.35 -16.73
C MET A 173 12.56 -3.55 -17.29
N GLN A 174 12.72 -4.63 -18.04
CA GLN A 174 13.91 -4.94 -18.82
C GLN A 174 13.55 -5.02 -20.30
N ILE A 175 14.49 -4.62 -21.15
CA ILE A 175 14.39 -4.66 -22.60
C ILE A 175 15.56 -5.49 -23.12
N CYS A 176 15.27 -6.48 -23.96
CA CYS A 176 16.29 -7.12 -24.79
C CYS A 176 16.39 -6.37 -26.11
N PHE A 177 17.49 -5.65 -26.34
CA PHE A 177 17.71 -4.83 -27.52
C PHE A 177 18.89 -5.37 -28.32
N ASN A 178 18.68 -5.69 -29.59
CA ASN A 178 19.73 -6.03 -30.53
C ASN A 178 20.25 -4.72 -31.15
N GLU A 179 21.50 -4.37 -30.85
CA GLU A 179 22.10 -3.10 -31.31
C GLU A 179 22.51 -3.12 -32.79
N GLU A 180 22.68 -4.29 -33.39
CA GLU A 180 23.10 -4.42 -34.80
C GLU A 180 21.92 -4.27 -35.75
N GLU A 181 20.78 -4.88 -35.41
CA GLU A 181 19.53 -4.78 -36.17
C GLU A 181 18.67 -3.58 -35.74
N GLU A 182 19.05 -2.90 -34.65
CA GLU A 182 18.27 -1.82 -34.01
C GLU A 182 16.85 -2.23 -33.61
N VAL A 183 16.67 -3.47 -33.18
CA VAL A 183 15.35 -4.03 -32.81
C VAL A 183 15.26 -4.41 -31.34
N THR A 184 14.12 -4.06 -30.74
CA THR A 184 13.69 -4.63 -29.46
C THR A 184 13.18 -6.05 -29.70
N ARG A 185 13.86 -7.05 -29.14
CA ARG A 185 13.46 -8.47 -29.24
C ARG A 185 12.31 -8.79 -28.30
N TYR A 186 12.39 -8.32 -27.06
CA TYR A 186 11.32 -8.46 -26.08
C TYR A 186 11.45 -7.46 -24.94
N THR A 187 10.36 -7.25 -24.22
CA THR A 187 10.28 -6.51 -22.97
C THR A 187 9.73 -7.42 -21.87
N ARG A 188 10.22 -7.26 -20.64
CA ARG A 188 9.71 -7.97 -19.47
C ARG A 188 9.51 -7.01 -18.32
N HIS A 189 8.38 -7.12 -17.63
CA HIS A 189 8.13 -6.42 -16.38
C HIS A 189 8.56 -7.27 -15.19
N LYS A 190 8.93 -6.62 -14.10
CA LYS A 190 9.22 -7.28 -12.82
C LYS A 190 7.91 -7.68 -12.13
#